data_AF-S2KH35-F1
#
_entry.id   AF-S2KH35-F1
#
_cell.length_a   1.000
_cell.length_b   1.000
_cell.length_c   1.000
_cell.angle_alpha   90.00
_cell.angle_beta   90.00
_cell.angle_gamma   90.00
#
_symmetry.space_group_name_H-M   'P 1'
#
loop_
_entity.id
_entity.type
_entity.pdbx_description
1 polymer ?
#
loop_
_entity_poly.entity_id
_entity_poly.type
_entity_poly.pdbx_seq_one_letter_code
_entity_poly.pdbx_strand_id
1 'polypeptide(L)'
;MRIFAPNDVVAKSRFWYFLKKLRKVKKAAGEIVSLNKISEKRPEQIKNFGIWIRYDSRSGTHNMYKEYRAMRRTEAVENCYQDMAARHRARFRSVQIIRVAEVKDADVRRQYIKQLLTPKLAFPLPHRLANVDKKHRALFVAKRPTTFY
;
A
#
# COMPACT_ATOMS: atom_id res chain seq x y z
N MET A 1 5.33 -16.79 8.98
CA MET A 1 5.14 -15.32 9.11
C MET A 1 4.89 -14.75 7.73
N ARG A 2 3.92 -13.84 7.55
CA ARG A 2 3.72 -13.15 6.26
C ARG A 2 4.44 -11.81 6.29
N ILE A 3 5.29 -11.55 5.30
CA ILE A 3 6.11 -10.35 5.21
C ILE A 3 5.92 -9.73 3.84
N PHE A 4 5.72 -8.42 3.81
CA PHE A 4 5.67 -7.63 2.58
C PHE A 4 7.03 -6.97 2.38
N ALA A 5 7.69 -7.28 1.26
CA ALA A 5 9.04 -6.81 0.95
C ALA A 5 9.24 -6.72 -0.56
N PRO A 6 10.15 -5.86 -1.04
CA PRO A 6 10.43 -5.70 -2.48
C PRO A 6 11.17 -6.90 -3.07
N ASN A 7 11.96 -7.63 -2.27
CA ASN A 7 12.71 -8.81 -2.69
C ASN A 7 12.91 -9.79 -1.53
N ASP A 8 13.49 -10.95 -1.82
CA ASP A 8 13.70 -12.04 -0.87
C ASP A 8 14.73 -11.68 0.21
N VAL A 9 15.79 -10.94 -0.14
CA VAL A 9 16.83 -10.47 0.80
C VAL A 9 16.21 -9.61 1.92
N VAL A 10 15.39 -8.63 1.55
CA VAL A 10 14.67 -7.77 2.50
C VAL A 10 13.65 -8.59 3.30
N ALA A 11 12.98 -9.55 2.68
CA ALA A 11 12.04 -10.44 3.37
C ALA A 11 12.75 -11.26 4.47
N LYS A 12 13.88 -11.91 4.14
CA LYS A 12 14.71 -12.67 5.08
C LYS A 12 15.23 -11.79 6.22
N SER A 13 15.69 -10.58 5.91
CA SER A 13 16.15 -9.61 6.91
C SER A 13 15.05 -9.22 7.90
N ARG A 14 13.85 -8.89 7.40
CA ARG A 14 12.69 -8.54 8.24
C ARG A 14 12.19 -9.74 9.06
N PHE A 15 12.25 -10.95 8.52
CA PHE A 15 11.90 -12.18 9.25
C PHE A 15 12.76 -12.33 10.50
N TRP A 16 14.09 -12.21 10.36
CA TRP A 16 15.00 -12.29 11.50
C TRP A 16 14.84 -11.14 12.48
N TYR A 17 14.55 -9.93 12.01
CA TYR A 17 14.23 -8.80 12.89
C TYR A 17 13.03 -9.11 13.80
N PHE A 18 11.95 -9.65 13.25
CA PHE A 18 10.76 -9.98 14.03
C PHE A 18 11.01 -11.17 14.98
N LEU A 19 11.70 -12.21 14.53
CA LEU A 19 12.05 -13.35 15.40
C LEU A 19 12.93 -12.93 16.58
N LYS A 20 13.91 -12.06 16.35
CA LYS A 20 14.75 -11.51 17.42
C LYS A 20 13.90 -10.78 18.46
N LYS A 21 12.93 -9.97 18.04
CA LYS A 21 12.06 -9.21 18.95
C LYS A 21 11.01 -10.06 19.66
N LEU A 22 10.39 -11.02 18.97
CA LEU A 22 9.25 -11.78 19.50
C LEU A 22 9.67 -13.05 20.23
N ARG A 23 10.74 -13.72 19.79
CA ARG A 23 11.15 -15.05 20.26
C ARG A 23 12.62 -15.15 20.67
N LYS A 24 13.37 -14.02 20.70
CA LYS A 24 14.80 -13.96 21.04
C LYS A 24 15.72 -14.85 20.18
N VAL A 25 15.27 -15.27 18.99
CA VAL A 25 16.07 -16.08 18.04
C VAL A 25 16.86 -15.16 17.09
N LYS A 26 18.14 -15.49 16.84
CA LYS A 26 19.02 -14.77 15.91
C LYS A 26 19.30 -15.61 14.67
N LYS A 27 19.66 -14.94 13.55
CA LYS A 27 20.05 -15.60 12.29
C LYS A 27 21.15 -16.65 12.44
N ALA A 28 22.11 -16.43 13.35
CA ALA A 28 23.22 -17.37 13.57
C ALA A 28 22.81 -18.68 14.27
N ALA A 29 21.67 -18.69 14.96
CA ALA A 29 21.20 -19.82 15.76
C ALA A 29 19.93 -20.45 15.16
N GLY A 30 19.64 -20.20 13.89
CA GLY A 30 18.47 -20.76 13.23
C GLY A 30 18.56 -20.69 11.72
N GLU A 31 17.72 -21.46 11.05
CA GLU A 31 17.68 -21.58 9.60
C GLU A 31 16.28 -21.30 9.05
N ILE A 32 16.19 -20.84 7.80
CA ILE A 32 14.92 -20.64 7.11
C ILE A 32 14.60 -21.90 6.33
N VAL A 33 13.59 -22.65 6.78
CA VAL A 33 13.16 -23.91 6.14
C VAL A 33 12.59 -23.68 4.73
N SER A 34 11.77 -22.64 4.55
CA SER A 34 11.19 -22.32 3.25
C SER A 34 10.86 -20.84 3.11
N LEU A 35 10.93 -20.33 1.87
CA LEU A 35 10.50 -18.99 1.49
C LEU A 35 9.61 -19.10 0.26
N ASN A 36 8.31 -18.91 0.46
CA ASN A 36 7.32 -19.00 -0.61
C ASN A 36 6.81 -17.60 -0.96
N LYS A 37 6.95 -17.21 -2.24
CA LYS A 37 6.36 -15.98 -2.77
C LYS A 37 4.85 -16.20 -2.94
N ILE A 38 4.05 -15.37 -2.28
CA ILE A 38 2.59 -15.45 -2.34
C ILE A 38 2.09 -14.43 -3.37
N SER A 39 1.36 -14.91 -4.38
CA SER A 39 0.58 -14.09 -5.30
C SER A 39 -0.89 -14.06 -4.90
N GLU A 40 -1.62 -13.06 -5.36
CA GLU A 40 -3.06 -12.96 -5.12
C GLU A 40 -3.82 -13.92 -6.05
N LYS A 41 -4.76 -14.69 -5.51
CA LYS A 41 -5.52 -15.70 -6.29
C LYS A 41 -6.35 -15.08 -7.42
N ARG A 42 -6.90 -13.89 -7.18
CA ARG A 42 -7.69 -13.12 -8.15
C ARG A 42 -7.11 -11.69 -8.20
N PRO A 43 -6.15 -11.43 -9.10
CA PRO A 43 -5.45 -10.15 -9.17
C PRO A 43 -6.24 -9.08 -9.95
N GLU A 44 -7.35 -9.44 -10.58
CA GLU A 44 -8.21 -8.55 -11.37
C GLU A 44 -9.53 -8.20 -10.67
N GLN A 45 -9.69 -8.62 -9.42
CA GLN A 45 -10.86 -8.30 -8.61
C GLN A 45 -10.51 -7.21 -7.60
N ILE A 46 -11.29 -6.12 -7.61
CA ILE A 46 -11.19 -5.06 -6.61
C ILE A 46 -11.62 -5.59 -5.25
N LYS A 47 -10.84 -5.30 -4.22
CA LYS A 47 -11.11 -5.67 -2.82
C LYS A 47 -10.84 -4.47 -1.92
N ASN A 48 -11.44 -4.46 -0.74
CA ASN A 48 -11.07 -3.53 0.31
C ASN A 48 -10.17 -4.24 1.32
N PHE A 49 -9.03 -3.64 1.65
CA PHE A 49 -8.07 -4.18 2.59
C PHE A 49 -7.96 -3.29 3.82
N GLY A 50 -8.17 -3.90 4.99
CA GLY A 50 -7.83 -3.33 6.28
C GLY A 50 -6.39 -3.67 6.64
N ILE A 51 -5.60 -2.66 6.99
CA ILE A 51 -4.20 -2.79 7.37
C ILE A 51 -4.03 -2.23 8.78
N TRP A 52 -3.57 -3.10 9.67
CA TRP A 52 -3.14 -2.73 11.01
C TRP A 52 -1.64 -2.54 11.00
N ILE A 53 -1.20 -1.33 11.36
CA ILE A 53 0.19 -0.98 11.44
C ILE A 53 0.55 -0.52 12.84
N ARG A 54 1.78 -0.82 13.23
CA ARG A 54 2.50 -0.09 14.26
C ARG A 54 3.54 0.76 13.56
N TYR A 55 3.66 2.02 13.93
CA TYR A 55 4.71 2.87 13.40
C TYR A 55 5.35 3.73 14.49
N ASP A 56 6.61 4.05 14.26
CA ASP A 56 7.39 4.93 15.14
C ASP A 56 7.36 6.35 14.56
N SER A 57 6.82 7.29 15.34
CA SER A 57 6.88 8.73 15.09
C SER A 57 8.17 9.33 15.66
N ARG A 58 8.31 10.65 15.61
CA ARG A 58 9.44 11.33 16.26
C ARG A 58 9.34 11.28 17.80
N SER A 59 8.12 11.16 18.33
CA SER A 59 7.84 11.27 19.76
C SER A 59 7.55 9.93 20.42
N GLY A 60 7.11 8.92 19.67
CA GLY A 60 6.74 7.63 20.26
C GLY A 60 6.26 6.59 19.25
N THR A 61 5.78 5.46 19.76
CA THR A 61 5.29 4.36 18.93
C THR A 61 3.76 4.32 18.98
N HIS A 62 3.11 4.30 17.81
CA HIS A 62 1.67 4.38 17.70
C HIS A 62 1.11 3.22 16.87
N ASN A 63 -0.07 2.74 17.25
CA ASN A 63 -0.84 1.80 16.45
C ASN A 63 -1.84 2.58 15.59
N MET A 64 -2.07 2.11 14.38
CA MET A 64 -3.02 2.72 13.46
C MET A 64 -3.67 1.67 12.57
N TYR A 65 -4.92 1.93 12.22
CA TYR A 65 -5.68 1.14 11.26
C TYR A 65 -5.97 1.99 10.03
N LYS A 66 -5.67 1.49 8.84
CA LYS A 66 -5.99 2.16 7.57
C LYS A 66 -6.65 1.18 6.61
N GLU A 67 -7.51 1.71 5.74
CA GLU A 67 -8.21 0.94 4.72
C GLU A 67 -7.82 1.45 3.33
N TYR A 68 -7.64 0.51 2.40
CA TYR A 68 -7.30 0.79 1.01
C TYR A 68 -8.13 -0.10 0.09
N ARG A 69 -8.63 0.48 -1.02
CA ARG A 69 -9.28 -0.26 -2.10
C ARG A 69 -8.23 -0.55 -3.17
N ALA A 70 -7.97 -1.82 -3.43
CA ALA A 70 -6.89 -2.26 -4.33
C ALA A 70 -7.19 -3.65 -4.90
N MET A 71 -6.43 -4.07 -5.90
CA MET A 71 -6.61 -5.38 -6.54
C MET A 71 -5.83 -6.49 -5.81
N ARG A 72 -4.69 -6.11 -5.21
CA ARG A 72 -3.74 -7.02 -4.57
C ARG A 72 -3.40 -6.56 -3.15
N ARG A 73 -3.11 -7.51 -2.25
CA ARG A 73 -2.59 -7.19 -0.90
C ARG A 73 -1.28 -6.41 -0.95
N THR A 74 -0.40 -6.72 -1.90
CA THR A 74 0.89 -6.05 -2.07
C THR A 74 0.73 -4.59 -2.46
N GLU A 75 -0.22 -4.31 -3.36
CA GLU A 75 -0.57 -2.97 -3.81
C GLU A 75 -1.19 -2.15 -2.67
N ALA A 76 -2.11 -2.74 -1.91
CA ALA A 76 -2.67 -2.08 -0.71
C ALA A 76 -1.59 -1.71 0.32
N VAL A 77 -0.60 -2.59 0.50
CA VAL A 77 0.55 -2.34 1.38
C VAL A 77 1.48 -1.26 0.82
N GLU A 78 1.72 -1.23 -0.48
CA GLU A 78 2.50 -0.19 -1.14
C GLU A 78 1.83 1.18 -0.99
N ASN A 79 0.53 1.28 -1.27
CA ASN A 79 -0.27 2.47 -1.02
C ASN A 79 -0.20 2.89 0.45
N CYS A 80 -0.18 1.93 1.38
CA CYS A 80 0.01 2.22 2.79
C CYS A 80 1.38 2.81 3.10
N TYR A 81 2.46 2.31 2.50
CA TYR A 81 3.78 2.90 2.68
C TYR A 81 3.86 4.32 2.11
N GLN A 82 3.30 4.56 0.92
CA GLN A 82 3.26 5.89 0.30
C GLN A 82 2.45 6.88 1.14
N ASP A 83 1.27 6.47 1.62
CA ASP A 83 0.44 7.28 2.51
C ASP A 83 1.16 7.62 3.83
N MET A 84 1.80 6.62 4.45
CA MET A 84 2.58 6.83 5.67
C MET A 84 3.78 7.78 5.46
N ALA A 85 4.43 7.72 4.30
CA ALA A 85 5.49 8.64 3.92
C ALA A 85 4.96 10.07 3.72
N ALA A 86 3.83 10.24 3.03
CA ALA A 86 3.26 11.55 2.72
C ALA A 86 2.66 12.22 3.97
N ARG A 87 1.77 11.53 4.69
CA ARG A 87 1.00 12.12 5.80
C ARG A 87 1.74 12.15 7.12
N HIS A 88 2.61 11.16 7.37
CA HIS A 88 3.28 11.00 8.66
C HIS A 88 4.81 11.06 8.57
N ARG A 89 5.38 11.29 7.37
CA ARG A 89 6.84 11.27 7.12
C ARG A 89 7.51 9.99 7.63
N ALA A 90 6.76 8.89 7.68
CA ALA A 90 7.26 7.62 8.16
C ALA A 90 8.03 6.91 7.06
N ARG A 91 9.25 6.45 7.39
CA ARG A 91 10.08 5.67 6.48
C ARG A 91 9.70 4.19 6.56
N PHE A 92 10.04 3.42 5.51
CA PHE A 92 9.82 1.97 5.47
C PHE A 92 10.26 1.24 6.75
N ARG A 93 11.44 1.58 7.29
CA ARG A 93 11.99 0.97 8.51
C ARG A 93 11.13 1.19 9.77
N SER A 94 10.44 2.33 9.83
CA SER A 94 9.66 2.78 10.98
C SER A 94 8.23 2.25 10.96
N VAL A 95 7.80 1.56 9.90
CA VAL A 95 6.47 0.99 9.78
C VAL A 95 6.55 -0.54 9.90
N GLN A 96 5.68 -1.11 10.73
CA GLN A 96 5.53 -2.53 10.93
C GLN A 96 4.07 -2.89 10.64
N ILE A 97 3.86 -3.76 9.65
CA ILE A 97 2.55 -4.27 9.31
C ILE A 97 2.25 -5.44 10.24
N ILE A 98 1.21 -5.32 11.05
CA ILE A 98 0.77 -6.34 12.00
C ILE A 98 -0.12 -7.34 11.28
N ARG A 99 -1.11 -6.84 10.54
CA ARG A 99 -2.09 -7.65 9.82
C ARG A 99 -2.59 -6.92 8.58
N VAL A 100 -2.85 -7.69 7.53
CA VAL A 100 -3.59 -7.26 6.34
C VAL A 100 -4.74 -8.24 6.17
N ALA A 101 -5.97 -7.74 6.10
CA ALA A 101 -7.16 -8.56 5.90
C ALA A 101 -8.08 -7.90 4.87
N GLU A 102 -8.82 -8.72 4.14
CA GLU A 102 -9.91 -8.24 3.30
C GLU A 102 -11.10 -7.87 4.19
N VAL A 103 -11.76 -6.76 3.86
CA VAL A 103 -12.87 -6.17 4.61
C VAL A 103 -14.09 -6.15 3.69
N LYS A 104 -15.22 -6.66 4.17
CA LYS A 104 -16.48 -6.63 3.42
C LYS A 104 -16.97 -5.19 3.29
N ASP A 105 -17.73 -4.90 2.24
CA ASP A 105 -18.22 -3.54 1.97
C ASP A 105 -19.01 -2.94 3.16
N ALA A 106 -19.78 -3.77 3.87
CA ALA A 106 -20.54 -3.35 5.06
C ALA A 106 -19.65 -2.97 6.27
N ASP A 107 -18.45 -3.55 6.36
CA ASP A 107 -17.54 -3.39 7.50
C ASP A 107 -16.51 -2.26 7.29
N VAL A 108 -16.55 -1.58 6.14
CA VAL A 108 -15.64 -0.47 5.82
C VAL A 108 -15.93 0.71 6.74
N ARG A 109 -14.89 1.22 7.42
CA ARG A 109 -15.02 2.30 8.41
C ARG A 109 -14.57 3.65 7.88
N ARG A 110 -13.66 3.70 6.90
CA ARG A 110 -13.06 4.96 6.42
C ARG A 110 -13.94 5.63 5.37
N GLN A 111 -14.31 6.90 5.62
CA GLN A 111 -15.23 7.66 4.78
C GLN A 111 -14.78 7.77 3.31
N TYR A 112 -13.48 7.97 3.08
CA TYR A 112 -12.91 8.07 1.74
C TYR A 112 -12.96 6.76 0.93
N ILE A 113 -13.13 5.60 1.60
CA ILE A 113 -13.42 4.32 0.93
C ILE A 113 -14.93 4.14 0.79
N LYS A 114 -15.73 4.49 1.81
CA LYS A 114 -17.20 4.38 1.76
C LYS A 114 -17.82 5.07 0.54
N GLN A 115 -17.34 6.25 0.17
CA GLN A 115 -17.82 6.97 -1.02
C GLN A 115 -17.64 6.16 -2.32
N LEU A 116 -16.63 5.29 -2.38
CA LEU A 116 -16.31 4.46 -3.55
C LEU A 116 -17.16 3.19 -3.65
N LEU A 117 -17.95 2.86 -2.62
CA LEU A 117 -18.80 1.68 -2.57
C LEU A 117 -20.21 1.92 -3.13
N THR A 118 -20.48 3.15 -3.58
CA THR A 118 -21.78 3.50 -4.14
C THR A 118 -22.03 2.74 -5.44
N PRO A 119 -23.20 2.09 -5.60
CA PRO A 119 -23.52 1.35 -6.81
C PRO A 119 -23.59 2.32 -8.00
N LYS A 120 -23.03 1.90 -9.14
CA LYS A 120 -22.97 2.72 -10.37
C LYS A 120 -22.31 4.10 -10.16
N LEU A 121 -21.28 4.16 -9.31
CA LEU A 121 -20.50 5.37 -9.10
C LEU A 121 -20.00 5.95 -10.44
N ALA A 122 -20.38 7.18 -10.71
CA ALA A 122 -19.92 7.98 -11.83
C ALA A 122 -19.58 9.39 -11.32
N PHE A 123 -18.57 10.01 -11.92
CA PHE A 123 -18.17 11.37 -11.59
C PHE A 123 -17.64 12.07 -12.86
N PRO A 124 -17.91 13.38 -13.02
CA PRO A 124 -17.32 14.14 -14.12
C PRO A 124 -15.81 14.27 -13.94
N LEU A 125 -15.09 14.49 -15.04
CA LEU A 125 -13.67 14.84 -15.04
C LEU A 125 -13.54 16.34 -15.33
N PRO A 126 -13.68 17.23 -14.33
CA PRO A 126 -13.75 18.69 -14.55
C PRO A 126 -12.45 19.28 -15.09
N HIS A 127 -11.31 18.62 -14.87
CA HIS A 127 -10.01 19.06 -15.36
C HIS A 127 -9.24 17.86 -15.89
N ARG A 128 -9.20 17.72 -17.22
CA ARG A 128 -8.51 16.61 -17.88
C ARG A 128 -7.25 17.13 -18.56
N LEU A 129 -6.09 16.78 -18.01
CA LEU A 129 -4.80 17.03 -18.66
C LEU A 129 -4.47 15.88 -19.61
N ALA A 130 -4.12 16.21 -20.86
CA ALA A 130 -3.59 15.24 -21.80
C ALA A 130 -2.14 14.89 -21.43
N ASN A 131 -1.93 13.69 -20.90
CA ASN A 131 -0.58 13.15 -20.69
C ASN A 131 -0.03 12.62 -22.02
N VAL A 132 0.46 13.53 -22.86
CA VAL A 132 1.06 13.18 -24.15
C VAL A 132 2.46 12.62 -23.95
N ASP A 133 2.82 11.60 -24.72
CA ASP A 133 4.16 11.03 -24.76
C ASP A 133 5.21 12.11 -25.03
N LYS A 134 6.40 11.94 -24.44
CA LYS A 134 7.47 12.95 -24.50
C LYS A 134 7.84 13.34 -25.94
N LYS A 135 7.78 12.39 -26.88
CA LYS A 135 8.04 12.63 -28.31
C LYS A 135 7.05 13.60 -28.97
N HIS A 136 5.82 13.65 -28.46
CA HIS A 136 4.72 14.45 -28.99
C HIS A 136 4.41 15.66 -28.11
N ARG A 137 5.15 15.86 -27.02
CA ARG A 137 5.03 17.05 -26.17
C ARG A 137 5.75 18.21 -26.86
N ALA A 138 4.98 19.11 -27.46
CA ALA A 138 5.50 20.30 -28.10
C ALA A 138 5.70 21.45 -27.10
N LEU A 139 6.80 22.18 -27.23
CA LEU A 139 7.06 23.40 -26.45
C LEU A 139 6.22 24.58 -26.96
N PHE A 140 6.00 24.62 -28.27
CA PHE A 140 5.15 25.60 -28.95
C PHE A 140 3.97 24.87 -29.57
N VAL A 141 2.75 25.37 -29.33
CA VAL A 141 1.52 24.78 -29.84
C VAL A 141 0.74 25.85 -30.58
N ALA A 142 0.30 25.55 -31.80
CA ALA A 142 -0.42 26.49 -32.65
C ALA A 142 -1.83 26.83 -32.13
N LYS A 143 -2.43 25.94 -31.34
CA LYS A 143 -3.77 26.09 -30.75
C LYS A 143 -3.68 26.10 -29.23
N ARG A 144 -4.51 26.94 -28.59
CA ARG A 144 -4.63 26.97 -27.14
C ARG A 144 -5.19 25.62 -26.65
N PRO A 145 -4.52 24.92 -25.72
CA PRO A 145 -5.05 23.67 -25.18
C PRO A 145 -6.31 23.93 -24.34
N THR A 146 -7.24 22.99 -24.36
CA THR A 146 -8.44 22.97 -23.51
C THR A 146 -8.34 21.84 -22.50
N THR A 147 -8.81 22.08 -21.27
CA THR A 147 -8.89 21.08 -20.20
C THR A 147 -10.33 20.60 -19.95
N PHE A 148 -11.27 21.25 -20.64
CA PHE A 148 -12.70 20.96 -20.71
C PHE A 148 -12.99 20.18 -22.00
N TYR A 149 -13.88 19.18 -21.93
CA TYR A 149 -14.36 18.39 -23.06
C TYR A 149 -15.74 18.88 -23.46
#